data_AF-A0A5C5B938-F1
#
_entry.id   AF-A0A5C5B938-F1
#
_cell.length_a   1.000
_cell.length_b   1.000
_cell.length_c   1.000
_cell.angle_alpha   90.00
_cell.angle_beta   90.00
_cell.angle_gamma   90.00
#
_symmetry.space_group_name_H-M   'P 1'
#
loop_
_entity.id
_entity.type
_entity.pdbx_description
1 polymer ?
#
loop_
_entity_poly.entity_id
_entity_poly.type
_entity_poly.pdbx_seq_one_letter_code
_entity_poly.pdbx_strand_id
1 'polypeptide(L)'
;MAPARPRANASAPDPITDPITRPITDPLTSPISAPTAVPRRWGAGARTILPSTIRSIQLLLAGAMVVSAGLVAVASTAPEPAMLVWGLMIGAVATALAMLAPWGRAPVVLLAVVQLLDVVAVGFLREASPPSGLGLLWTFPVMWAAWVFGTAGACLSVAFVSLTYWGQGVVNSGPVSLDLALVFPATVAVLAAVTTVVGRLTSSQRTLLERQSVALRAAMARAHRQEALVTDVLDAVDFGVVGFDAEGTVTLSNDAQQRLEAAFAEAGPDAYGPDGFTALDPDDLPTARALRGETFEGALVWYGEPGSP
;
A
#
# COMPACT_ATOMS: atom_id res chain seq x y z
N MET A 1 4.07 68.71 -52.69
CA MET A 1 4.93 68.82 -51.48
C MET A 1 4.09 69.54 -50.43
N ALA A 2 3.41 68.79 -49.56
CA ALA A 2 2.28 69.24 -48.73
C ALA A 2 2.70 69.45 -47.25
N PRO A 3 2.02 70.33 -46.48
CA PRO A 3 2.48 70.78 -45.17
C PRO A 3 2.08 69.84 -44.02
N ALA A 4 2.91 69.85 -42.98
CA ALA A 4 2.79 69.03 -41.77
C ALA A 4 1.60 69.44 -40.89
N ARG A 5 0.81 68.45 -40.46
CA ARG A 5 -0.24 68.58 -39.43
C ARG A 5 0.32 68.26 -38.02
N PRO A 6 -0.28 68.80 -36.94
CA PRO A 6 0.23 68.66 -35.58
C PRO A 6 -0.11 67.28 -34.99
N ARG A 7 0.78 66.75 -34.14
CA ARG A 7 0.55 65.51 -33.37
C ARG A 7 -0.50 65.75 -32.29
N ALA A 8 -1.63 65.07 -32.43
CA ALA A 8 -2.65 64.96 -31.39
C ALA A 8 -2.17 63.99 -30.30
N ASN A 9 -2.40 64.41 -29.06
CA ASN A 9 -2.14 63.71 -27.81
C ASN A 9 -3.08 62.48 -27.73
N ALA A 10 -2.52 61.26 -27.71
CA ALA A 10 -3.31 60.05 -27.49
C ALA A 10 -3.20 59.66 -26.01
N SER A 11 -4.28 59.93 -25.29
CA SER A 11 -4.57 59.48 -23.93
C SER A 11 -4.46 57.95 -23.81
N ALA A 12 -3.81 57.49 -22.75
CA ALA A 12 -3.80 56.08 -22.34
C ALA A 12 -5.24 55.62 -22.03
N PRO A 13 -5.65 54.39 -22.39
CA PRO A 13 -6.93 53.85 -21.98
C PRO A 13 -6.88 53.36 -20.52
N ASP A 14 -7.85 53.82 -19.71
CA ASP A 14 -8.16 53.34 -18.36
C ASP A 14 -8.39 51.82 -18.34
N PRO A 15 -7.84 51.06 -17.38
CA PRO A 15 -8.32 49.72 -17.09
C PRO A 15 -9.52 49.84 -16.15
N ILE A 16 -10.43 48.87 -16.18
CA ILE A 16 -11.62 48.75 -15.31
C ILE A 16 -12.87 49.42 -15.91
N THR A 17 -13.39 48.87 -17.01
CA THR A 17 -14.83 48.93 -17.33
C THR A 17 -15.21 47.91 -18.41
N ASP A 18 -14.96 46.62 -18.15
CA ASP A 18 -15.62 45.57 -18.96
C ASP A 18 -16.04 44.39 -18.07
N PRO A 19 -17.35 44.09 -17.95
CA PRO A 19 -17.82 42.92 -17.21
C PRO A 19 -17.51 41.65 -18.01
N ILE A 20 -16.87 40.68 -17.35
CA ILE A 20 -16.55 39.36 -17.91
C ILE A 20 -17.85 38.63 -18.20
N THR A 21 -18.30 38.66 -19.45
CA THR A 21 -19.56 38.05 -19.93
C THR A 21 -19.33 36.80 -20.77
N ARG A 22 -18.13 36.21 -20.74
CA ARG A 22 -17.86 34.98 -21.49
C ARG A 22 -18.24 33.74 -20.66
N PRO A 23 -19.04 32.81 -21.20
CA PRO A 23 -19.29 31.53 -20.55
C PRO A 23 -17.98 30.72 -20.51
N ILE A 24 -17.63 30.22 -19.32
CA ILE A 24 -16.50 29.30 -19.15
C ILE A 24 -16.90 27.97 -19.80
N THR A 25 -16.46 27.75 -21.04
CA THR A 25 -16.69 26.52 -21.81
C THR A 25 -15.41 25.72 -22.03
N ASP A 26 -14.38 25.93 -21.22
CA ASP A 26 -13.20 25.07 -21.26
C ASP A 26 -13.51 23.70 -20.64
N PRO A 27 -13.41 22.60 -21.40
CA PRO A 27 -13.53 21.27 -20.83
C PRO A 27 -12.38 21.04 -19.85
N LEU A 28 -12.71 20.67 -18.60
CA LEU A 28 -11.77 20.15 -17.60
C LEU A 28 -11.21 18.79 -18.06
N THR A 29 -10.36 18.78 -19.08
CA THR A 29 -9.59 17.62 -19.53
C THR A 29 -8.10 17.95 -19.46
N SER A 30 -7.64 18.40 -18.28
CA SER A 30 -6.23 18.28 -17.94
C SER A 30 -5.83 16.79 -18.00
N PRO A 31 -4.76 16.42 -18.74
CA PRO A 31 -4.37 15.03 -18.88
C PRO A 31 -4.02 14.46 -17.50
N ILE A 32 -4.60 13.31 -17.18
CA ILE A 32 -4.21 12.47 -16.04
C ILE A 32 -2.70 12.26 -16.15
N SER A 33 -1.93 12.94 -15.30
CA SER A 33 -0.52 12.61 -15.11
C SER A 33 -0.47 11.18 -14.60
N ALA A 34 -0.12 10.26 -15.51
CA ALA A 34 -0.03 8.84 -15.23
C ALA A 34 0.82 8.63 -13.97
N PRO A 35 0.45 7.70 -13.07
CA PRO A 35 1.24 7.40 -11.90
C PRO A 35 2.68 7.12 -12.35
N THR A 36 3.64 7.86 -11.78
CA THR A 36 5.07 7.68 -12.02
C THR A 36 5.38 6.20 -11.98
N ALA A 37 5.79 5.65 -13.12
CA ALA A 37 6.12 4.24 -13.24
C ALA A 37 7.23 3.92 -12.24
N VAL A 38 6.87 3.19 -11.18
CA VAL A 38 7.84 2.57 -10.27
C VAL A 38 8.82 1.80 -11.16
N PRO A 39 10.14 2.00 -11.03
CA PRO A 39 11.10 1.35 -11.91
C PRO A 39 10.88 -0.16 -11.83
N ARG A 40 10.38 -0.73 -12.93
CA ARG A 40 10.34 -2.17 -13.15
C ARG A 40 11.78 -2.65 -13.08
N ARG A 41 12.23 -3.14 -11.93
CA ARG A 41 13.44 -3.96 -11.84
C ARG A 41 13.17 -5.22 -12.64
N TRP A 42 13.82 -5.35 -13.79
CA TRP A 42 13.80 -6.56 -14.60
C TRP A 42 14.49 -7.68 -13.81
N GLY A 43 13.76 -8.77 -13.61
CA GLY A 43 14.17 -9.96 -12.88
C GLY A 43 12.92 -10.82 -12.67
N ALA A 44 12.57 -11.62 -13.68
CA ALA A 44 11.38 -12.46 -13.67
C ALA A 44 11.33 -13.35 -12.40
N GLY A 45 10.27 -13.21 -11.61
CA GLY A 45 9.78 -14.26 -10.72
C GLY A 45 10.36 -14.36 -9.31
N ALA A 46 11.44 -13.64 -8.96
CA ALA A 46 11.94 -13.65 -7.58
C ALA A 46 10.99 -12.84 -6.68
N ARG A 47 9.93 -13.49 -6.17
CA ARG A 47 9.14 -12.96 -5.06
C ARG A 47 10.14 -12.58 -3.97
N THR A 48 10.17 -11.32 -3.53
CA THR A 48 11.03 -10.89 -2.43
C THR A 48 10.59 -11.60 -1.15
N ILE A 49 11.22 -12.74 -0.86
CA ILE A 49 11.03 -13.49 0.37
C ILE A 49 11.75 -12.72 1.47
N LEU A 50 11.04 -12.41 2.56
CA LEU A 50 11.65 -11.73 3.68
C LEU A 50 12.71 -12.64 4.33
N PRO A 51 13.86 -12.09 4.77
CA PRO A 51 14.88 -12.85 5.50
C PRO A 51 14.34 -13.60 6.72
N SER A 52 13.33 -13.04 7.40
CA SER A 52 12.65 -13.70 8.52
C SER A 52 11.95 -14.98 8.08
N THR A 53 11.30 -14.98 6.93
CA THR A 53 10.59 -16.16 6.40
C THR A 53 11.53 -17.29 6.06
N ILE A 54 12.70 -17.00 5.45
CA ILE A 54 13.72 -18.00 5.17
C ILE A 54 14.16 -18.68 6.47
N ARG A 55 14.44 -17.87 7.50
CA ARG A 55 14.87 -18.39 8.79
C ARG A 55 13.81 -19.24 9.47
N SER A 56 12.54 -18.80 9.46
CA SER A 56 11.44 -19.55 10.05
C SER A 56 11.22 -20.91 9.37
N ILE A 57 11.27 -20.96 8.03
CA ILE A 57 11.13 -22.20 7.28
C ILE A 57 12.27 -23.16 7.61
N GLN A 58 13.51 -22.66 7.65
CA GLN A 58 14.67 -23.50 7.94
C GLN A 58 14.61 -24.10 9.36
N LEU A 59 14.23 -23.30 10.36
CA LEU A 59 14.12 -23.79 11.73
C LEU A 59 13.04 -24.86 11.88
N LEU A 60 11.93 -24.72 11.14
CA LEU A 60 10.87 -25.72 11.12
C LEU A 60 11.35 -27.04 10.51
N LEU A 61 12.10 -26.98 9.39
CA LEU A 61 12.70 -28.17 8.78
C LEU A 61 13.74 -28.82 9.71
N ALA A 62 14.63 -28.03 10.31
CA ALA A 62 15.63 -28.51 11.26
C ALA A 62 14.98 -29.21 12.47
N GLY A 63 13.93 -28.62 13.03
CA GLY A 63 13.15 -29.23 14.11
C GLY A 63 12.51 -30.55 13.68
N ALA A 64 11.90 -30.61 12.49
CA ALA A 64 11.33 -31.83 11.94
C ALA A 64 12.39 -32.93 11.75
N MET A 65 13.57 -32.60 11.20
CA MET A 65 14.69 -33.53 11.03
C MET A 65 15.16 -34.10 12.37
N VAL A 66 15.33 -33.27 13.39
CA VAL A 66 15.77 -33.71 14.73
C VAL A 66 14.75 -34.62 15.37
N VAL A 67 13.47 -34.24 15.34
CA VAL A 67 12.38 -35.05 15.92
C VAL A 67 12.26 -36.39 15.20
N SER A 68 12.28 -36.40 13.87
CA SER A 68 12.15 -37.65 13.12
C SER A 68 13.38 -38.54 13.26
N ALA A 69 14.60 -37.97 13.31
CA ALA A 69 15.82 -38.73 13.60
C ALA A 69 15.80 -39.34 15.01
N GLY A 70 15.34 -38.58 16.02
CA GLY A 70 15.15 -39.08 17.37
C GLY A 70 14.12 -40.21 17.44
N LEU A 71 13.01 -40.08 16.72
CA LEU A 71 11.99 -41.13 16.61
C LEU A 71 12.56 -42.40 15.96
N VAL A 72 13.33 -42.26 14.88
CA VAL A 72 14.00 -43.41 14.24
C VAL A 72 15.01 -44.06 15.19
N ALA A 73 15.80 -43.28 15.94
CA ALA A 73 16.74 -43.81 16.91
C ALA A 73 16.07 -44.63 18.03
N VAL A 74 14.82 -44.32 18.37
CA VAL A 74 14.05 -45.03 19.42
C VAL A 74 13.20 -46.18 18.87
N ALA A 75 12.55 -45.97 17.73
CA ALA A 75 11.50 -46.86 17.22
C ALA A 75 11.98 -47.86 16.15
N SER A 76 13.13 -47.61 15.51
CA SER A 76 13.66 -48.52 14.49
C SER A 76 14.49 -49.65 15.12
N THR A 77 14.35 -50.85 14.58
CA THR A 77 15.03 -52.06 15.09
C THR A 77 16.48 -52.19 14.62
N ALA A 78 16.87 -51.48 13.55
CA ALA A 78 18.24 -51.45 13.01
C ALA A 78 18.48 -50.17 12.19
N PRO A 79 18.64 -49.00 12.84
CA PRO A 79 19.05 -47.79 12.13
C PRO A 79 20.53 -47.87 11.74
N GLU A 80 20.90 -47.26 10.62
CA GLU A 80 22.30 -47.02 10.23
C GLU A 80 22.80 -45.72 10.89
N PRO A 81 23.55 -45.78 12.01
CA PRO A 81 23.83 -44.60 12.83
C PRO A 81 24.70 -43.57 12.11
N ALA A 82 25.60 -44.02 11.24
CA ALA A 82 26.45 -43.12 10.45
C ALA A 82 25.62 -42.23 9.52
N MET A 83 24.61 -42.80 8.85
CA MET A 83 23.72 -42.06 7.95
C MET A 83 22.85 -41.06 8.71
N LEU A 84 22.38 -41.43 9.90
CA LEU A 84 21.61 -40.54 10.76
C LEU A 84 22.43 -39.31 11.19
N VAL A 85 23.68 -39.54 11.62
CA VAL A 85 24.60 -38.47 12.01
C VAL A 85 24.96 -37.58 10.82
N TRP A 86 25.28 -38.16 9.66
CA TRP A 86 25.59 -37.37 8.46
C TRP A 86 24.40 -36.52 8.02
N GLY A 87 23.18 -37.08 8.03
CA GLY A 87 21.96 -36.34 7.70
C GLY A 87 21.74 -35.15 8.63
N LEU A 88 21.86 -35.37 9.95
CA LEU A 88 21.73 -34.29 10.94
C LEU A 88 22.83 -33.23 10.82
N MET A 89 24.07 -33.64 10.58
CA MET A 89 25.20 -32.72 10.43
C MET A 89 25.04 -31.83 9.19
N ILE A 90 24.65 -32.40 8.04
CA ILE A 90 24.41 -31.64 6.82
C ILE A 90 23.23 -30.67 7.00
N GLY A 91 22.14 -31.13 7.62
CA GLY A 91 21.00 -30.27 7.94
C GLY A 91 21.34 -29.14 8.91
N ALA A 92 22.19 -29.40 9.91
CA ALA A 92 22.70 -28.38 10.82
C ALA A 92 23.55 -27.34 10.09
N VAL A 93 24.41 -27.75 9.15
CA VAL A 93 25.19 -26.83 8.31
C VAL A 93 24.27 -25.98 7.42
N ALA A 94 23.29 -26.59 6.74
CA ALA A 94 22.29 -25.86 5.95
C ALA A 94 21.56 -24.82 6.81
N THR A 95 21.18 -25.21 8.03
CA THR A 95 20.51 -24.34 9.00
C THR A 95 21.38 -23.18 9.45
N ALA A 96 22.65 -23.45 9.79
CA ALA A 96 23.61 -22.42 10.18
C ALA A 96 23.83 -21.41 9.04
N LEU A 97 24.01 -21.90 7.80
CA LEU A 97 24.11 -21.05 6.61
C LEU A 97 22.87 -20.16 6.49
N ALA A 98 21.68 -20.72 6.69
CA ALA A 98 20.46 -19.94 6.56
C ALA A 98 20.24 -18.91 7.69
N MET A 99 20.72 -19.18 8.90
CA MET A 99 20.64 -18.24 10.02
C MET A 99 21.64 -17.09 9.89
N LEU A 100 22.85 -17.40 9.47
CA LEU A 100 23.99 -16.48 9.47
C LEU A 100 24.10 -15.69 8.16
N ALA A 101 23.45 -16.16 7.09
CA ALA A 101 23.51 -15.49 5.80
C ALA A 101 22.91 -14.07 5.84
N PRO A 102 23.63 -13.08 5.31
CA PRO A 102 23.15 -11.71 5.21
C PRO A 102 22.21 -11.58 4.00
N TRP A 103 21.00 -12.12 4.11
CA TRP A 103 20.03 -12.25 3.01
C TRP A 103 19.67 -10.96 2.27
N GLY A 104 19.88 -9.79 2.88
CA GLY A 104 19.71 -8.50 2.18
C GLY A 104 20.72 -8.26 1.05
N ARG A 105 21.86 -8.96 1.06
CA ARG A 105 22.95 -8.86 0.07
C ARG A 105 23.46 -10.21 -0.44
N ALA A 106 22.89 -11.31 0.06
CA ALA A 106 23.32 -12.64 -0.32
C ALA A 106 22.88 -12.96 -1.76
N PRO A 107 23.72 -13.63 -2.56
CA PRO A 107 23.34 -14.07 -3.89
C PRO A 107 22.29 -15.18 -3.80
N VAL A 108 21.41 -15.25 -4.80
CA VAL A 108 20.38 -16.30 -4.94
C VAL A 108 21.01 -17.71 -4.97
N VAL A 109 22.26 -17.83 -5.41
CA VAL A 109 23.04 -19.09 -5.39
C VAL A 109 23.19 -19.64 -3.97
N LEU A 110 23.39 -18.79 -2.96
CA LEU A 110 23.52 -19.25 -1.57
C LEU A 110 22.22 -19.93 -1.10
N LEU A 111 21.07 -19.41 -1.53
CA LEU A 111 19.77 -19.99 -1.23
C LEU A 111 19.60 -21.35 -1.93
N ALA A 112 20.08 -21.49 -3.17
CA ALA A 112 20.11 -22.77 -3.87
C ALA A 112 21.04 -23.79 -3.20
N VAL A 113 22.18 -23.35 -2.64
CA VAL A 113 23.10 -24.21 -1.90
C VAL A 113 22.47 -24.73 -0.61
N VAL A 114 21.84 -23.86 0.19
CA VAL A 114 21.10 -24.29 1.40
C VAL A 114 20.07 -25.35 1.03
N GLN A 115 19.31 -25.11 -0.04
CA GLN A 115 18.32 -26.07 -0.51
C GLN A 115 18.88 -27.41 -0.94
N LEU A 116 20.00 -27.40 -1.67
CA LEU A 116 20.66 -28.64 -2.07
C LEU A 116 21.13 -29.42 -0.84
N LEU A 117 21.69 -28.73 0.15
CA LEU A 117 22.11 -29.35 1.41
C LEU A 117 20.92 -29.97 2.16
N ASP A 118 19.76 -29.32 2.20
CA ASP A 118 18.57 -29.88 2.83
C ASP A 118 18.07 -31.15 2.13
N VAL A 119 18.08 -31.18 0.79
CA VAL A 119 17.70 -32.38 0.03
C VAL A 119 18.69 -33.52 0.29
N VAL A 120 19.99 -33.23 0.32
CA VAL A 120 21.03 -34.23 0.64
C VAL A 120 20.87 -34.73 2.08
N ALA A 121 20.66 -33.83 3.05
CA ALA A 121 20.45 -34.17 4.45
C ALA A 121 19.28 -35.14 4.65
N VAL A 122 18.12 -34.83 4.04
CA VAL A 122 16.95 -35.73 4.08
C VAL A 122 17.25 -37.08 3.40
N GLY A 123 18.05 -37.08 2.33
CA GLY A 123 18.47 -38.33 1.68
C GLY A 123 19.26 -39.25 2.61
N PHE A 124 20.23 -38.71 3.35
CA PHE A 124 20.97 -39.45 4.37
C PHE A 124 20.06 -39.92 5.52
N LEU A 125 19.15 -39.07 6.00
CA LEU A 125 18.20 -39.45 7.03
C LEU A 125 17.29 -40.60 6.57
N ARG A 126 16.77 -40.53 5.34
CA ARG A 126 15.97 -41.62 4.75
C ARG A 126 16.75 -42.93 4.70
N GLU A 127 18.01 -42.89 4.27
CA GLU A 127 18.82 -44.09 4.16
C GLU A 127 19.18 -44.69 5.53
N ALA A 128 19.22 -43.87 6.57
CA ALA A 128 19.38 -44.35 7.94
C ALA A 128 18.27 -45.31 8.39
N SER A 129 17.06 -45.19 7.81
CA SER A 129 15.95 -46.13 8.02
C SER A 129 14.96 -46.07 6.84
N PRO A 130 15.17 -46.83 5.75
CA PRO A 130 14.39 -46.69 4.51
C PRO A 130 12.85 -46.80 4.64
N PRO A 131 12.27 -47.69 5.48
CA PRO A 131 10.82 -47.81 5.61
C PRO A 131 10.19 -46.79 6.58
N SER A 132 10.98 -45.96 7.25
CA SER A 132 10.52 -45.06 8.33
C SER A 132 9.66 -43.86 7.89
N GLY A 133 9.44 -43.68 6.58
CA GLY A 133 8.70 -42.54 6.04
C GLY A 133 9.47 -41.22 6.03
N LEU A 134 10.74 -41.20 6.46
CA LEU A 134 11.59 -39.99 6.47
C LEU A 134 11.71 -39.31 5.09
N GLY A 135 11.52 -40.05 4.01
CA GLY A 135 11.46 -39.48 2.66
C GLY A 135 10.47 -38.32 2.56
N LEU A 136 9.32 -38.37 3.26
CA LEU A 136 8.28 -37.33 3.20
C LEU A 136 8.79 -35.92 3.51
N LEU A 137 9.89 -35.81 4.26
CA LEU A 137 10.56 -34.53 4.55
C LEU A 137 11.09 -33.83 3.29
N TRP A 138 11.36 -34.55 2.18
CA TRP A 138 11.77 -33.95 0.90
C TRP A 138 10.72 -33.02 0.31
N THR A 139 9.46 -33.15 0.76
CA THR A 139 8.42 -32.17 0.46
C THR A 139 8.86 -30.76 0.78
N PHE A 140 9.50 -30.53 1.94
CA PHE A 140 9.83 -29.19 2.40
C PHE A 140 10.82 -28.47 1.47
N PRO A 141 12.00 -29.05 1.15
CA PRO A 141 12.90 -28.44 0.19
C PRO A 141 12.28 -28.27 -1.21
N VAL A 142 11.51 -29.25 -1.70
CA VAL A 142 10.88 -29.17 -3.03
C VAL A 142 9.83 -28.05 -3.09
N MET A 143 9.00 -27.94 -2.06
CA MET A 143 7.99 -26.89 -1.91
C MET A 143 8.64 -25.51 -1.89
N TRP A 144 9.71 -25.36 -1.11
CA TRP A 144 10.42 -24.09 -1.00
C TRP A 144 11.13 -23.72 -2.31
N ALA A 145 11.70 -24.69 -3.03
CA ALA A 145 12.31 -24.47 -4.34
C ALA A 145 11.30 -24.02 -5.39
N ALA A 146 10.09 -24.60 -5.39
CA ALA A 146 8.99 -24.19 -6.25
C ALA A 146 8.56 -22.73 -5.97
N TRP A 147 8.63 -22.31 -4.71
CA TRP A 147 8.25 -20.97 -4.30
C TRP A 147 9.30 -19.91 -4.68
N VAL A 148 10.59 -20.24 -4.55
CA VAL A 148 11.71 -19.29 -4.80
C VAL A 148 12.09 -19.22 -6.27
N PHE A 149 12.23 -20.38 -6.92
CA PHE A 149 12.77 -20.51 -8.28
C PHE A 149 11.67 -20.80 -9.32
N GLY A 150 10.41 -20.79 -8.90
CA GLY A 150 9.26 -21.07 -9.75
C GLY A 150 9.21 -22.53 -10.23
N THR A 151 8.61 -22.75 -11.39
CA THR A 151 8.40 -24.09 -11.96
C THR A 151 9.71 -24.80 -12.28
N ALA A 152 10.75 -24.07 -12.72
CA ALA A 152 12.05 -24.64 -13.04
C ALA A 152 12.73 -25.26 -11.81
N GLY A 153 12.73 -24.57 -10.66
CA GLY A 153 13.29 -25.13 -9.42
C GLY A 153 12.46 -26.26 -8.83
N ALA A 154 11.13 -26.23 -9.00
CA ALA A 154 10.27 -27.35 -8.65
C ALA A 154 10.66 -28.60 -9.45
N CYS A 155 10.74 -28.48 -10.78
CA CYS A 155 11.12 -29.58 -11.67
C CYS A 155 12.53 -30.08 -11.37
N LEU A 156 13.50 -29.19 -11.13
CA LEU A 156 14.87 -29.57 -10.81
C LEU A 156 14.96 -30.32 -9.47
N SER A 157 14.22 -29.87 -8.45
CA SER A 157 14.21 -30.52 -7.15
C SER A 157 13.54 -31.89 -7.21
N VAL A 158 12.44 -32.01 -7.95
CA VAL A 158 11.79 -33.30 -8.21
C VAL A 158 12.74 -34.24 -8.95
N ALA A 159 13.38 -33.77 -10.02
CA ALA A 159 14.34 -34.56 -10.79
C ALA A 159 15.52 -35.03 -9.92
N PHE A 160 16.05 -34.15 -9.06
CA PHE A 160 17.14 -34.50 -8.15
C PHE A 160 16.71 -35.52 -7.09
N VAL A 161 15.55 -35.33 -6.45
CA VAL A 161 14.99 -36.31 -5.50
C VAL A 161 14.76 -37.66 -6.18
N SER A 162 14.18 -37.66 -7.38
CA SER A 162 13.98 -38.88 -8.18
C SER A 162 15.32 -39.55 -8.50
N LEU A 163 16.31 -38.81 -9.00
CA LEU A 163 17.62 -39.37 -9.32
C LEU A 163 18.32 -39.95 -8.09
N THR A 164 18.19 -39.28 -6.94
CA THR A 164 18.73 -39.77 -5.66
C THR A 164 18.04 -41.08 -5.27
N TYR A 165 16.72 -41.16 -5.39
CA TYR A 165 15.95 -42.37 -5.09
C TYR A 165 16.31 -43.54 -6.03
N TRP A 166 16.36 -43.30 -7.34
CA TRP A 166 16.71 -44.31 -8.34
C TRP A 166 18.17 -44.76 -8.20
N GLY A 167 19.10 -43.84 -7.96
CA GLY A 167 20.51 -44.15 -7.75
C GLY A 167 20.74 -45.10 -6.57
N GLN A 168 20.01 -44.90 -5.47
CA GLN A 168 20.06 -45.80 -4.31
C GLN A 168 19.52 -47.20 -4.63
N GLY A 169 18.45 -47.30 -5.44
CA GLY A 169 17.92 -48.59 -5.89
C GLY A 169 18.92 -49.41 -6.71
N VAL A 170 19.81 -48.75 -7.47
CA VAL A 170 20.87 -49.42 -8.24
C VAL A 170 22.00 -49.90 -7.33
N VAL A 171 22.39 -49.12 -6.32
CA VAL A 171 23.48 -49.48 -5.39
C VAL A 171 23.08 -50.62 -4.46
N ASN A 172 21.85 -50.57 -3.91
CA ASN A 172 21.42 -51.49 -2.87
C ASN A 172 20.93 -52.86 -3.39
N SER A 173 20.91 -53.10 -4.71
CA SER A 173 20.64 -54.41 -5.35
C SER A 173 19.41 -55.19 -4.85
N GLY A 174 18.41 -54.52 -4.24
CA GLY A 174 17.17 -55.11 -3.76
C GLY A 174 16.02 -54.89 -4.74
N PRO A 175 14.97 -55.75 -4.74
CA PRO A 175 13.79 -55.50 -5.56
C PRO A 175 13.11 -54.20 -5.10
N VAL A 176 13.24 -53.16 -5.93
CA VAL A 176 12.52 -51.92 -5.72
C VAL A 176 11.03 -52.19 -6.00
N SER A 177 10.21 -52.24 -4.96
CA SER A 177 8.75 -52.37 -5.11
C SER A 177 8.24 -51.19 -5.94
N LEU A 178 7.70 -51.49 -7.14
CA LEU A 178 7.20 -50.49 -8.10
C LEU A 178 6.17 -49.54 -7.47
N ASP A 179 5.36 -50.04 -6.53
CA ASP A 179 4.35 -49.26 -5.81
C ASP A 179 4.98 -48.14 -4.97
N LEU A 180 6.02 -48.43 -4.16
CA LEU A 180 6.70 -47.40 -3.36
C LEU A 180 7.54 -46.45 -4.23
N ALA A 181 8.10 -46.96 -5.33
CA ALA A 181 8.93 -46.18 -6.26
C ALA A 181 8.15 -45.11 -7.03
N LEU A 182 6.86 -45.36 -7.31
CA LEU A 182 5.98 -44.43 -8.02
C LEU A 182 5.18 -43.53 -7.07
N VAL A 183 4.73 -44.07 -5.93
CA VAL A 183 3.94 -43.31 -4.95
C VAL A 183 4.75 -42.19 -4.31
N PHE A 184 6.05 -42.42 -4.06
CA PHE A 184 6.88 -41.44 -3.37
C PHE A 184 7.13 -40.16 -4.23
N PRO A 185 7.58 -40.24 -5.49
CA PRO A 185 7.67 -39.07 -6.37
C PRO A 185 6.30 -38.45 -6.68
N ALA A 186 5.25 -39.26 -6.79
CA ALA A 186 3.90 -38.78 -7.08
C ALA A 186 3.33 -37.93 -5.92
N THR A 187 3.53 -38.34 -4.66
CA THR A 187 3.09 -37.57 -3.49
C THR A 187 3.83 -36.24 -3.37
N VAL A 188 5.14 -36.23 -3.60
CA VAL A 188 5.94 -34.99 -3.65
C VAL A 188 5.49 -34.09 -4.81
N ALA A 189 5.20 -34.66 -5.98
CA ALA A 189 4.70 -33.92 -7.15
C ALA A 189 3.32 -33.30 -6.90
N VAL A 190 2.40 -34.06 -6.29
CA VAL A 190 1.07 -33.57 -5.90
C VAL A 190 1.19 -32.45 -4.88
N LEU A 191 2.06 -32.60 -3.88
CA LEU A 191 2.23 -31.58 -2.85
C LEU A 191 2.89 -30.31 -3.39
N ALA A 192 3.87 -30.44 -4.29
CA ALA A 192 4.43 -29.32 -5.05
C ALA A 192 3.36 -28.63 -5.94
N ALA A 193 2.48 -29.39 -6.58
CA ALA A 193 1.36 -28.85 -7.35
C ALA A 193 0.36 -28.09 -6.45
N VAL A 194 0.01 -28.65 -5.28
CA VAL A 194 -0.87 -28.01 -4.31
C VAL A 194 -0.27 -26.69 -3.82
N THR A 195 1.01 -26.65 -3.46
CA THR A 195 1.65 -25.41 -3.00
C THR A 195 1.78 -24.37 -4.11
N THR A 196 2.09 -24.77 -5.35
CA THR A 196 2.14 -23.81 -6.46
C THR A 196 0.76 -23.22 -6.75
N VAL A 197 -0.32 -24.00 -6.63
CA VAL A 197 -1.70 -23.53 -6.78
C VAL A 197 -2.09 -22.60 -5.62
N VAL A 198 -1.87 -23.01 -4.37
CA VAL A 198 -2.20 -22.19 -3.19
C VAL A 198 -1.40 -20.88 -3.21
N GLY A 199 -0.10 -20.93 -3.53
CA GLY A 199 0.75 -19.74 -3.61
C GLY A 199 0.39 -18.79 -4.76
N ARG A 200 -0.28 -19.27 -5.82
CA ARG A 200 -0.90 -18.42 -6.85
C ARG A 200 -2.16 -17.75 -6.30
N LEU A 201 -3.01 -18.52 -5.63
CA LEU A 201 -4.27 -18.03 -5.05
C LEU A 201 -4.04 -16.94 -3.98
N THR A 202 -3.08 -17.12 -3.08
CA THR A 202 -2.80 -16.11 -2.04
C THR A 202 -2.23 -14.83 -2.64
N SER A 203 -1.46 -14.93 -3.74
CA SER A 203 -0.89 -13.75 -4.41
C SER A 203 -1.93 -12.91 -5.15
N SER A 204 -2.93 -13.55 -5.77
CA SER A 204 -4.03 -12.84 -6.42
C SER A 204 -4.92 -12.16 -5.38
N GLN A 205 -5.21 -12.81 -4.26
CA GLN A 205 -5.97 -12.22 -3.15
C GLN A 205 -5.28 -10.99 -2.55
N ARG A 206 -3.95 -11.04 -2.32
CA ARG A 206 -3.19 -9.87 -1.84
C ARG A 206 -3.23 -8.70 -2.81
N THR A 207 -3.03 -8.98 -4.10
CA THR A 207 -3.09 -7.94 -5.15
C THR A 207 -4.47 -7.27 -5.18
N LEU A 208 -5.54 -8.04 -4.98
CA LEU A 208 -6.89 -7.51 -4.93
C LEU A 208 -7.12 -6.63 -3.69
N LEU A 209 -6.69 -7.08 -2.52
CA LEU A 209 -6.79 -6.31 -1.26
C LEU A 209 -5.99 -5.01 -1.31
N GLU A 210 -4.79 -5.04 -1.90
CA GLU A 210 -3.97 -3.84 -2.12
C GLU A 210 -4.72 -2.83 -3.00
N ARG A 211 -5.29 -3.29 -4.12
CA ARG A 211 -6.10 -2.45 -5.02
C ARG A 211 -7.31 -1.86 -4.32
N GLN A 212 -8.03 -2.65 -3.51
CA GLN A 212 -9.17 -2.19 -2.72
C GLN A 212 -8.74 -1.13 -1.70
N SER A 213 -7.59 -1.32 -1.03
CA SER A 213 -7.07 -0.34 -0.07
C SER A 213 -6.72 1.00 -0.73
N VAL A 214 -6.12 0.97 -1.93
CA VAL A 214 -5.78 2.19 -2.69
C VAL A 214 -7.05 2.89 -3.16
N ALA A 215 -8.03 2.15 -3.66
CA ALA A 215 -9.31 2.71 -4.08
C ALA A 215 -10.07 3.37 -2.93
N LEU A 216 -10.09 2.74 -1.75
CA LEU A 216 -10.74 3.30 -0.55
C LEU A 216 -10.06 4.59 -0.09
N ARG A 217 -8.72 4.61 -0.01
CA ARG A 217 -7.97 5.84 0.33
C ARG A 217 -8.23 6.96 -0.67
N ALA A 218 -8.29 6.64 -1.96
CA ALA A 218 -8.59 7.61 -3.00
C ALA A 218 -10.03 8.15 -2.88
N ALA A 219 -10.99 7.31 -2.52
CA ALA A 219 -12.38 7.71 -2.27
C ALA A 219 -12.49 8.62 -1.03
N MET A 220 -11.84 8.25 0.08
CA MET A 220 -11.79 9.06 1.30
C MET A 220 -11.14 10.43 1.06
N ALA A 221 -10.04 10.47 0.32
CA ALA A 221 -9.38 11.72 -0.05
C ALA A 221 -10.25 12.60 -0.97
N ARG A 222 -11.12 12.01 -1.80
CA ARG A 222 -12.10 12.76 -2.58
C ARG A 222 -13.22 13.32 -1.71
N ALA A 223 -13.74 12.54 -0.77
CA ALA A 223 -14.77 12.99 0.17
C ALA A 223 -14.29 14.19 1.00
N HIS A 224 -13.08 14.11 1.57
CA HIS A 224 -12.50 15.23 2.33
C HIS A 224 -12.22 16.48 1.48
N ARG A 225 -11.81 16.33 0.21
CA ARG A 225 -11.68 17.49 -0.69
C ARG A 225 -13.03 18.12 -1.01
N GLN A 226 -14.10 17.34 -1.08
CA GLN A 226 -15.44 17.84 -1.31
C GLN A 226 -15.99 18.58 -0.09
N GLU A 227 -15.62 18.15 1.13
CA GLU A 227 -15.89 18.90 2.37
C GLU A 227 -15.13 20.25 2.37
N ALA A 228 -13.85 20.27 1.98
CA ALA A 228 -13.05 21.50 1.95
C ALA A 228 -13.51 22.54 0.91
N LEU A 229 -14.04 22.09 -0.24
CA LEU A 229 -14.56 22.97 -1.29
C LEU A 229 -15.82 23.76 -0.88
N VAL A 230 -16.58 23.28 0.09
CA VAL A 230 -17.75 24.01 0.62
C VAL A 230 -17.31 25.21 1.47
N THR A 231 -16.14 25.14 2.12
CA THR A 231 -15.56 26.23 2.91
C THR A 231 -14.82 27.24 2.03
N ASP A 232 -13.96 26.79 1.10
CA ASP A 232 -13.18 27.69 0.22
C ASP A 232 -14.07 28.56 -0.69
N VAL A 233 -15.22 28.07 -1.15
CA VAL A 233 -16.15 28.86 -1.99
C VAL A 233 -16.82 29.98 -1.18
N LEU A 234 -17.00 29.81 0.13
CA LEU A 234 -17.53 30.87 0.99
C LEU A 234 -16.47 31.92 1.31
N ASP A 235 -15.19 31.53 1.40
CA ASP A 235 -14.07 32.46 1.68
C ASP A 235 -13.62 33.28 0.47
N ALA A 236 -13.89 32.82 -0.75
CA ALA A 236 -13.49 33.49 -1.98
C ALA A 236 -14.40 34.65 -2.43
N VAL A 237 -15.47 34.96 -1.68
CA VAL A 237 -16.48 35.94 -2.09
C VAL A 237 -16.36 37.24 -1.30
N ASP A 238 -16.46 38.38 -1.99
CA ASP A 238 -16.28 39.72 -1.40
C ASP A 238 -17.45 40.21 -0.52
N PHE A 239 -18.46 39.36 -0.25
CA PHE A 239 -19.51 39.66 0.72
C PHE A 239 -19.36 38.80 1.97
N GLY A 240 -19.56 39.42 3.14
CA GLY A 240 -19.56 38.73 4.41
C GLY A 240 -20.74 37.77 4.55
N VAL A 241 -20.49 36.55 5.03
CA VAL A 241 -21.53 35.58 5.40
C VAL A 241 -21.30 35.20 6.85
N VAL A 242 -22.31 35.40 7.69
CA VAL A 242 -22.33 34.97 9.09
C VAL A 242 -23.58 34.13 9.35
N GLY A 243 -23.41 32.99 10.03
CA GLY A 243 -24.48 32.10 10.47
C GLY A 243 -24.49 31.97 11.99
N PHE A 244 -25.68 31.92 12.59
CA PHE A 244 -25.89 31.79 14.03
C PHE A 244 -26.61 30.48 14.37
N ASP A 245 -26.33 29.90 15.55
CA ASP A 245 -27.16 28.84 16.13
C ASP A 245 -28.39 29.39 16.88
N ALA A 246 -29.21 28.50 17.44
CA ALA A 246 -30.43 28.87 18.16
C ALA A 246 -30.14 29.64 19.46
N GLU A 247 -28.91 29.56 19.96
CA GLU A 247 -28.40 30.23 21.14
C GLU A 247 -27.71 31.56 20.81
N GLY A 248 -27.55 31.89 19.52
CA GLY A 248 -26.94 33.13 19.02
C GLY A 248 -25.42 33.10 18.86
N THR A 249 -24.80 31.91 18.93
CA THR A 249 -23.36 31.72 18.70
C THR A 249 -23.06 31.65 17.21
N VAL A 250 -21.95 32.25 16.77
CA VAL A 250 -21.50 32.20 15.38
C VAL A 250 -21.08 30.76 15.03
N THR A 251 -21.73 30.16 14.04
CA THR A 251 -21.47 28.79 13.55
C THR A 251 -20.67 28.76 12.24
N LEU A 252 -20.77 29.84 11.46
CA LEU A 252 -20.11 30.01 10.17
C LEU A 252 -19.80 31.49 10.01
N SER A 253 -18.55 31.83 9.67
CA SER A 253 -18.15 33.18 9.30
C SER A 253 -17.03 33.09 8.27
N ASN A 254 -17.20 33.72 7.11
CA ASN A 254 -16.18 33.71 6.07
C ASN A 254 -15.11 34.80 6.28
N ASP A 255 -13.98 34.70 5.58
CA ASP A 255 -12.88 35.66 5.69
C ASP A 255 -13.30 37.11 5.32
N ALA A 256 -14.27 37.29 4.41
CA ALA A 256 -14.79 38.60 4.06
C ALA A 256 -15.54 39.25 5.24
N GLN A 257 -16.33 38.47 6.00
CA GLN A 257 -17.03 38.94 7.19
C GLN A 257 -16.04 39.40 8.28
N GLN A 258 -14.96 38.67 8.50
CA GLN A 258 -13.94 39.06 9.49
C GLN A 258 -13.25 40.39 9.11
N ARG A 259 -13.00 40.62 7.81
CA ARG A 259 -12.45 41.90 7.33
C ARG A 259 -13.44 43.06 7.53
N LEU A 260 -14.73 42.81 7.29
CA LEU A 260 -15.80 43.79 7.51
C LEU A 260 -15.92 44.14 9.00
N GLU A 261 -15.93 43.15 9.89
CA GLU A 261 -15.98 43.35 11.35
C GLU A 261 -14.78 44.14 11.87
N ALA A 262 -13.57 43.86 11.36
CA ALA A 262 -12.38 44.63 11.70
C ALA A 262 -12.50 46.09 11.25
N ALA A 263 -12.99 46.34 10.04
CA ALA A 263 -13.22 47.70 9.53
C ALA A 263 -14.30 48.45 10.34
N PHE A 264 -15.38 47.79 10.74
CA PHE A 264 -16.42 48.38 11.60
C PHE A 264 -15.88 48.70 12.99
N ALA A 265 -15.07 47.81 13.58
CA ALA A 265 -14.44 48.06 14.87
C ALA A 265 -13.49 49.28 14.85
N GLU A 266 -12.83 49.53 13.72
CA GLU A 266 -12.01 50.73 13.50
C GLU A 266 -12.85 52.00 13.27
N ALA A 267 -13.99 51.88 12.57
CA ALA A 267 -14.90 53.01 12.30
C ALA A 267 -15.61 53.51 13.57
N GLY A 268 -15.88 52.63 14.53
CA GLY A 268 -16.53 52.94 15.80
C GLY A 268 -17.91 52.28 15.95
N PRO A 269 -18.50 52.31 17.16
CA PRO A 269 -19.73 51.57 17.47
C PRO A 269 -21.00 52.21 16.90
N ASP A 270 -20.92 53.44 16.41
CA ASP A 270 -22.07 54.21 15.95
C ASP A 270 -22.49 53.76 14.55
N ALA A 271 -23.75 53.36 14.43
CA ALA A 271 -24.38 52.91 13.20
C ALA A 271 -25.52 53.84 12.80
N TYR A 272 -25.66 54.09 11.50
CA TYR A 272 -26.66 54.98 10.94
C TYR A 272 -27.50 54.28 9.89
N GLY A 273 -28.75 54.71 9.76
CA GLY A 273 -29.68 54.25 8.73
C GLY A 273 -29.22 54.61 7.32
N PRO A 274 -30.00 54.25 6.29
CA PRO A 274 -29.61 54.42 4.88
C PRO A 274 -29.24 55.86 4.48
N ASP A 275 -29.72 56.85 5.23
CA ASP A 275 -29.41 58.27 5.03
C ASP A 275 -28.01 58.68 5.51
N GLY A 276 -27.32 57.83 6.28
CA GLY A 276 -25.98 58.09 6.81
C GLY A 276 -25.92 59.11 7.96
N PHE A 277 -27.08 59.55 8.47
CA PHE A 277 -27.17 60.58 9.51
C PHE A 277 -28.11 60.21 10.66
N THR A 278 -29.13 59.39 10.42
CA THR A 278 -30.05 58.96 11.48
C THR A 278 -29.43 57.80 12.25
N ALA A 279 -29.08 58.03 13.52
CA ALA A 279 -28.53 56.97 14.38
C ALA A 279 -29.52 55.80 14.47
N LEU A 280 -29.02 54.59 14.23
CA LEU A 280 -29.78 53.36 14.34
C LEU A 280 -29.78 52.91 15.80
N ASP A 281 -30.92 52.42 16.29
CA ASP A 281 -30.96 51.76 17.59
C ASP A 281 -30.16 50.44 17.52
N PRO A 282 -29.40 50.05 18.56
CA PRO A 282 -28.75 48.76 18.62
C PRO A 282 -29.67 47.56 18.31
N ASP A 283 -30.95 47.65 18.68
CA ASP A 283 -31.95 46.61 18.41
C ASP A 283 -32.43 46.55 16.95
N ASP A 284 -32.16 47.59 16.16
CA ASP A 284 -32.49 47.68 14.74
C ASP A 284 -31.33 47.27 13.82
N LEU A 285 -30.16 46.96 14.40
CA LEU A 285 -29.01 46.50 13.65
C LEU A 285 -29.31 45.19 12.91
N PRO A 286 -28.83 45.01 11.67
CA PRO A 286 -29.05 43.78 10.90
C PRO A 286 -28.72 42.51 11.67
N THR A 287 -27.62 42.49 12.44
CA THR A 287 -27.23 41.35 13.26
C THR A 287 -28.20 41.06 14.40
N ALA A 288 -28.67 42.10 15.10
CA ALA A 288 -29.65 41.95 16.18
C ALA A 288 -31.00 41.44 15.66
N ARG A 289 -31.44 41.96 14.51
CA ARG A 289 -32.65 41.52 13.82
C ARG A 289 -32.56 40.07 13.34
N ALA A 290 -31.41 39.67 12.80
CA ALA A 290 -31.15 38.29 12.38
C ALA A 290 -31.17 37.31 13.57
N LEU A 291 -30.62 37.70 14.73
CA LEU A 291 -30.66 36.90 15.96
C LEU A 291 -32.08 36.73 16.54
N ARG A 292 -32.99 37.68 16.27
CA ARG A 292 -34.42 37.53 16.58
C ARG A 292 -35.18 36.68 15.57
N GLY A 293 -34.51 36.16 14.53
CA GLY A 293 -35.13 35.38 13.47
C GLY A 293 -35.93 36.22 12.47
N GLU A 294 -35.73 37.54 12.43
CA GLU A 294 -36.36 38.39 11.42
C GLU A 294 -35.75 38.12 10.05
N THR A 295 -36.58 38.00 9.02
CA THR A 295 -36.13 37.90 7.63
C THR A 295 -36.22 39.28 6.97
N PHE A 296 -35.11 39.78 6.45
CA PHE A 296 -35.04 41.06 5.75
C PHE A 296 -33.96 41.02 4.67
N GLU A 297 -34.11 41.84 3.63
CA GLU A 297 -33.18 41.95 2.52
C GLU A 297 -32.89 43.43 2.22
N GLY A 298 -31.70 43.75 1.70
CA GLY A 298 -31.36 45.10 1.23
C GLY A 298 -31.25 46.17 2.33
N ALA A 299 -30.92 45.78 3.57
CA ALA A 299 -30.67 46.75 4.64
C ALA A 299 -29.32 47.45 4.44
N LEU A 300 -29.35 48.77 4.25
CA LEU A 300 -28.16 49.61 4.18
C LEU A 300 -27.91 50.26 5.56
N VAL A 301 -26.72 50.04 6.10
CA VAL A 301 -26.27 50.63 7.37
C VAL A 301 -24.91 51.24 7.15
N TRP A 302 -24.73 52.46 7.64
CA TRP A 302 -23.45 53.17 7.63
C TRP A 302 -22.79 53.06 9.01
N TYR A 303 -21.48 52.85 9.05
CA TYR A 303 -20.70 52.76 10.28
C TYR A 303 -19.60 53.83 10.25
N GLY A 304 -19.34 54.48 11.39
CA GLY A 304 -18.33 55.55 11.50
C GLY A 304 -18.92 56.93 11.76
N GLU A 305 -18.17 57.99 11.47
CA GLU A 305 -18.66 59.36 11.70
C GLU A 305 -19.75 59.75 10.67
N PRO A 306 -20.80 60.50 11.06
CA PRO A 306 -21.85 60.92 10.14
C PRO A 306 -21.27 61.67 8.93
N GLY A 307 -21.53 61.14 7.73
CA GLY A 307 -21.06 61.75 6.47
C GLY A 307 -19.58 61.50 6.12
N SER A 308 -18.88 60.59 6.81
CA SER A 308 -17.62 60.07 6.28
C SER A 308 -17.86 59.23 5.01
N PRO A 309 -17.02 59.36 3.96
CA PRO A 309 -17.17 58.61 2.71
C PRO A 309 -16.93 57.11 2.87
#